data_AF-A0A535HKQ8-F1
#
_entry.id   AF-A0A535HKQ8-F1
#
_cell.length_a   1.000
_cell.length_b   1.000
_cell.length_c   1.000
_cell.angle_alpha   90.00
_cell.angle_beta   90.00
_cell.angle_gamma   90.00
#
_symmetry.space_group_name_H-M   'P 1'
#
loop_
_entity.id
_entity.type
_entity.pdbx_description
1 polymer ?
#
loop_
_entity_poly.entity_id
_entity_poly.type
_entity_poly.pdbx_seq_one_letter_code
_entity_poly.pdbx_strand_id
1 'polypeptide(L)'
;MDFSTVVLLLGMAALGFRHGFDWDHIAAITDITSTTSASHTEAEVPAGAPMPSHGHEPAELRGHEHAHSAMGASAMHSFGESRFAHEERHAVGLATLYALGHASVVLVLGVAALLLGAVLPAWVDPILERVVGVTLVLLGVWVLFSVYQYLRGKGEFRLRSRWMLVFDFVRYGWGALQARIHGHEHTPSVHASQYGPKTAFGVGMIHGVGAETGSQALLLAGIAGVSGVTGIVILLAFIVGLLASNTLVAVVSASGFIGAQRLRTVYVVVGFVAGFGSLLIGVLFLSGLGTALPDLQQVLFGPRTE
;
A
#
# COMPACT_ATOMS: atom_id res chain seq x y z
N MET A 1 -28.15 16.09 18.63
CA MET A 1 -26.77 16.53 18.87
C MET A 1 -26.78 18.03 18.95
N ASP A 2 -26.11 18.61 19.93
CA ASP A 2 -25.90 20.05 20.00
C ASP A 2 -24.85 20.47 18.97
N PHE A 3 -24.81 21.76 18.64
CA PHE A 3 -23.88 22.29 17.63
C PHE A 3 -22.41 22.01 18.00
N SER A 4 -22.08 22.03 19.29
CA SER A 4 -20.73 21.77 19.78
C SER A 4 -20.26 20.34 19.47
N THR A 5 -21.12 19.32 19.69
CA THR A 5 -20.80 17.93 19.35
C THR A 5 -20.63 17.76 17.84
N VAL A 6 -21.48 18.38 17.02
CA VAL A 6 -21.35 18.28 15.56
C VAL A 6 -20.02 18.88 15.07
N VAL A 7 -19.65 20.06 15.58
CA VAL A 7 -18.37 20.70 15.26
C VAL A 7 -17.19 19.83 15.70
N LEU A 8 -17.25 19.23 16.89
CA LEU A 8 -16.22 18.31 17.38
C LEU A 8 -16.07 17.09 16.49
N LEU A 9 -17.16 16.43 16.13
CA LEU A 9 -17.12 15.23 15.27
C LEU A 9 -16.60 15.56 13.86
N LEU A 10 -17.00 16.69 13.29
CA LEU A 10 -16.48 17.15 12.00
C LEU A 10 -14.99 17.50 12.09
N GLY A 11 -14.56 18.16 13.18
CA GLY A 11 -13.16 18.47 13.42
C GLY A 11 -12.30 17.21 13.55
N MET A 12 -12.80 16.18 14.23
CA MET A 12 -12.11 14.90 14.40
C MET A 12 -12.09 14.08 13.11
N ALA A 13 -13.17 14.09 12.32
CA ALA A 13 -13.16 13.53 10.98
C ALA A 13 -12.18 14.27 10.06
N ALA A 14 -12.09 15.60 10.14
CA ALA A 14 -11.10 16.36 9.38
C ALA A 14 -9.67 16.05 9.82
N LEU A 15 -9.43 15.88 11.13
CA LEU A 15 -8.13 15.48 11.65
C LEU A 15 -7.74 14.08 11.16
N GLY A 16 -8.66 13.12 11.18
CA GLY A 16 -8.43 11.79 10.58
C GLY A 16 -8.23 11.83 9.07
N PHE A 17 -8.94 12.72 8.37
CA PHE A 17 -8.73 12.94 6.94
C PHE A 17 -7.33 13.49 6.65
N ARG A 18 -6.83 14.44 7.44
CA ARG A 18 -5.48 14.97 7.30
C ARG A 18 -4.41 13.92 7.60
N HIS A 19 -4.63 13.11 8.63
CA HIS A 19 -3.76 11.99 9.00
C HIS A 19 -3.50 11.05 7.82
N GLY A 20 -4.52 10.70 7.03
CA GLY A 20 -4.33 9.83 5.85
C GLY A 20 -3.47 10.40 4.73
N PHE A 21 -3.04 11.67 4.81
CA PHE A 21 -2.04 12.28 3.91
C PHE A 21 -0.62 12.30 4.48
N ASP A 22 -0.40 11.73 5.66
CA ASP A 22 0.94 11.59 6.21
C ASP A 22 1.83 10.73 5.28
N TRP A 23 3.14 10.98 5.31
CA TRP A 23 4.12 10.41 4.36
C TRP A 23 4.08 8.87 4.31
N ASP A 24 3.80 8.25 5.43
CA ASP A 24 3.79 6.80 5.65
C ASP A 24 2.55 6.13 5.01
N HIS A 25 1.37 6.75 5.09
CA HIS A 25 0.16 6.29 4.38
C HIS A 25 0.28 6.40 2.88
N ILE A 26 0.74 7.56 2.40
CA ILE A 26 0.94 7.79 0.96
C ILE A 26 1.93 6.75 0.41
N ALA A 27 3.04 6.52 1.12
CA ALA A 27 4.04 5.55 0.73
C ALA A 27 3.48 4.11 0.73
N ALA A 28 2.75 3.70 1.77
CA ALA A 28 2.21 2.36 1.89
C ALA A 28 1.11 2.06 0.87
N ILE A 29 0.18 2.99 0.64
CA ILE A 29 -0.89 2.82 -0.35
C ILE A 29 -0.33 2.79 -1.76
N THR A 30 0.61 3.68 -2.07
CA THR A 30 1.30 3.71 -3.36
C THR A 30 2.07 2.41 -3.63
N ASP A 31 2.65 1.80 -2.60
CA ASP A 31 3.31 0.50 -2.69
C ASP A 31 2.33 -0.62 -3.10
N ILE A 32 1.14 -0.63 -2.49
CA ILE A 32 0.09 -1.62 -2.77
C ILE A 32 -0.53 -1.43 -4.15
N THR A 33 -0.85 -0.18 -4.53
CA THR A 33 -1.48 0.12 -5.82
C THR A 33 -0.51 -0.13 -6.98
N SER A 34 0.77 0.23 -6.83
CA SER A 34 1.78 0.04 -7.90
C SER A 34 2.12 -1.42 -8.19
N THR A 35 2.06 -2.31 -7.20
CA THR A 35 2.33 -3.75 -7.39
C THR A 35 1.17 -4.51 -8.02
N THR A 36 -0.05 -4.01 -7.88
CA THR A 36 -1.24 -4.61 -8.48
C THR A 36 -1.32 -4.36 -9.98
N SER A 37 -0.85 -3.20 -10.46
CA SER A 37 -0.81 -2.89 -11.90
C SER A 37 0.30 -3.65 -12.65
N ALA A 38 1.31 -4.19 -11.96
CA ALA A 38 2.46 -4.84 -12.60
C ALA A 38 2.29 -6.36 -12.83
N SER A 39 1.14 -6.95 -12.45
CA SER A 39 0.93 -8.41 -12.46
C SER A 39 0.32 -8.96 -13.75
N HIS A 40 -0.31 -8.13 -14.59
CA HIS A 40 -1.04 -8.62 -15.77
C HIS A 40 -0.34 -8.40 -17.11
N THR A 41 0.76 -7.65 -17.13
CA THR A 41 1.60 -7.48 -18.33
C THR A 41 2.32 -8.78 -18.73
N GLU A 42 2.58 -9.68 -17.77
CA GLU A 42 3.22 -10.99 -18.05
C GLU A 42 2.24 -12.05 -18.60
N ALA A 43 0.92 -11.77 -18.57
CA ALA A 43 -0.11 -12.63 -19.14
C ALA A 43 -0.62 -12.09 -20.49
N GLU A 44 0.22 -11.37 -21.23
CA GLU A 44 -0.02 -11.05 -22.64
C GLU A 44 0.07 -12.33 -23.48
N VAL A 45 -0.95 -13.18 -23.36
CA VAL A 45 -1.28 -14.19 -24.35
C VAL A 45 -1.97 -13.41 -25.48
N PRO A 46 -1.38 -13.30 -26.68
CA PRO A 46 -2.00 -12.61 -27.79
C PRO A 46 -3.44 -13.11 -27.99
N ALA A 47 -4.38 -12.21 -28.27
CA ALA A 47 -5.72 -12.62 -28.69
C ALA A 47 -5.58 -13.45 -29.98
N GLY A 48 -5.69 -14.77 -29.87
CA GLY A 48 -5.41 -15.73 -30.96
C GLY A 48 -4.17 -16.60 -30.77
N ALA A 49 -3.46 -16.53 -29.64
CA ALA A 49 -2.43 -17.51 -29.33
C ALA A 49 -3.06 -18.91 -29.21
N PRO A 50 -2.45 -19.95 -29.80
CA PRO A 50 -2.95 -21.31 -29.66
C PRO A 50 -3.02 -21.66 -28.17
N MET A 51 -4.22 -21.98 -27.68
CA MET A 51 -4.34 -22.61 -26.37
C MET A 51 -3.53 -23.91 -26.43
N PRO A 52 -2.61 -24.17 -25.48
CA PRO A 52 -1.98 -25.48 -25.41
C PRO A 52 -3.11 -26.50 -25.30
N SER A 53 -3.12 -27.47 -26.21
CA SER A 53 -4.17 -28.48 -26.28
C SER A 53 -4.23 -29.19 -24.93
N HIS A 54 -5.24 -28.91 -24.13
CA HIS A 54 -5.64 -29.83 -23.07
C HIS A 54 -6.02 -31.13 -23.78
N GLY A 55 -5.39 -32.23 -23.40
CA GLY A 55 -5.64 -33.53 -24.01
C GLY A 55 -7.07 -33.98 -23.72
N HIS A 56 -7.98 -33.68 -24.64
CA HIS A 56 -9.32 -34.23 -24.65
C HIS A 56 -9.28 -35.57 -25.39
N GLU A 57 -9.96 -36.58 -24.82
CA GLU A 57 -10.08 -37.90 -25.44
C GLU A 57 -10.67 -37.81 -26.87
N PRO A 58 -10.31 -38.71 -27.78
CA PRO A 58 -10.77 -38.70 -29.18
C PRO A 58 -12.30 -38.74 -29.37
N ALA A 59 -13.07 -38.98 -28.30
CA ALA A 59 -14.53 -39.04 -28.32
C ALA A 59 -15.21 -37.66 -28.36
N GLU A 60 -14.55 -36.58 -27.92
CA GLU A 60 -15.15 -35.23 -27.86
C GLU A 60 -14.98 -34.41 -29.16
N LEU A 61 -14.32 -34.95 -30.19
CA LEU A 61 -14.03 -34.26 -31.46
C LEU A 61 -15.24 -34.12 -32.42
N ARG A 62 -16.46 -34.46 -31.99
CA ARG A 62 -17.66 -34.28 -32.81
C ARG A 62 -18.42 -33.02 -32.46
N GLY A 63 -18.03 -31.96 -33.16
CA GLY A 63 -18.99 -31.04 -33.77
C GLY A 63 -19.28 -29.78 -32.99
N HIS A 64 -18.47 -28.74 -33.20
CA HIS A 64 -18.93 -27.35 -33.18
C HIS A 64 -18.09 -26.53 -34.18
N GLU A 65 -18.64 -26.25 -35.37
CA GLU A 65 -18.10 -25.22 -36.26
C GLU A 65 -18.46 -23.85 -35.67
N HIS A 66 -17.49 -23.17 -35.06
CA HIS A 66 -17.65 -21.78 -34.68
C HIS A 66 -17.28 -20.88 -35.86
N ALA A 67 -18.30 -20.29 -36.49
CA ALA A 67 -18.11 -19.21 -37.44
C ALA A 67 -17.65 -17.95 -36.67
N HIS A 68 -16.36 -17.63 -36.72
CA HIS A 68 -15.84 -16.38 -36.21
C HIS A 68 -16.22 -15.24 -37.17
N SER A 69 -17.28 -14.49 -36.85
CA SER A 69 -17.53 -13.22 -37.54
C SER A 69 -16.54 -12.17 -37.03
N ALA A 70 -15.74 -11.63 -37.95
CA ALA A 70 -14.80 -10.54 -37.67
C ALA A 70 -15.57 -9.21 -37.52
N MET A 71 -16.26 -9.02 -36.39
CA MET A 71 -16.82 -7.72 -36.02
C MET A 71 -15.83 -6.94 -35.15
N GLY A 72 -14.97 -6.18 -35.83
CA GLY A 72 -14.70 -4.75 -35.57
C GLY A 72 -14.02 -4.33 -34.27
N ALA A 73 -13.03 -3.44 -34.40
CA ALA A 73 -12.23 -2.77 -33.37
C ALA A 73 -12.95 -2.23 -32.11
N SER A 74 -14.29 -2.17 -32.10
CA SER A 74 -15.12 -1.79 -30.95
C SER A 74 -15.06 -2.81 -29.80
N ALA A 75 -14.95 -4.10 -30.11
CA ALA A 75 -14.82 -5.14 -29.08
C ALA A 75 -13.50 -5.00 -28.30
N MET A 76 -12.39 -4.67 -28.99
CA MET A 76 -11.08 -4.47 -28.36
C MET A 76 -11.07 -3.29 -27.37
N HIS A 77 -11.82 -2.22 -27.64
CA HIS A 77 -11.90 -1.07 -26.74
C HIS A 77 -12.71 -1.38 -25.47
N SER A 78 -13.83 -2.11 -25.58
CA SER A 78 -14.62 -2.50 -24.39
C SER A 78 -13.92 -3.53 -23.51
N PHE A 79 -13.12 -4.44 -24.10
CA PHE A 79 -12.27 -5.36 -23.35
C PHE A 79 -11.10 -4.64 -22.66
N GLY A 80 -10.55 -3.58 -23.24
CA GLY A 80 -9.50 -2.75 -22.60
C GLY A 80 -10.04 -1.94 -21.42
N GLU A 81 -11.21 -1.34 -21.56
CA GLU A 81 -11.85 -0.53 -20.53
C GLU A 81 -12.33 -1.37 -19.34
N SER A 82 -12.81 -2.58 -19.59
CA SER A 82 -13.17 -3.54 -18.53
C SER A 82 -11.98 -4.11 -17.77
N ARG A 83 -10.83 -4.33 -18.43
CA ARG A 83 -9.58 -4.74 -17.77
C ARG A 83 -9.00 -3.63 -16.89
N PHE A 84 -8.95 -2.41 -17.41
CA PHE A 84 -8.52 -1.23 -16.66
C PHE A 84 -9.34 -1.04 -15.39
N ALA A 85 -10.68 -1.06 -15.52
CA ALA A 85 -11.56 -0.92 -14.37
C ALA A 85 -11.42 -2.08 -13.37
N HIS A 86 -11.09 -3.29 -13.83
CA HIS A 86 -10.88 -4.44 -12.94
C HIS A 86 -9.58 -4.30 -12.14
N GLU A 87 -8.48 -3.91 -12.77
CA GLU A 87 -7.19 -3.70 -12.12
C GLU A 87 -7.24 -2.55 -11.11
N GLU A 88 -7.88 -1.44 -11.48
CA GLU A 88 -8.08 -0.30 -10.60
C GLU A 88 -8.93 -0.69 -9.36
N ARG A 89 -10.06 -1.39 -9.57
CA ARG A 89 -10.91 -1.86 -8.46
C ARG A 89 -10.17 -2.84 -7.55
N HIS A 90 -9.33 -3.71 -8.10
CA HIS A 90 -8.53 -4.64 -7.32
C HIS A 90 -7.47 -3.91 -6.49
N ALA A 91 -6.75 -2.96 -7.08
CA ALA A 91 -5.75 -2.13 -6.39
C ALA A 91 -6.38 -1.30 -5.27
N VAL A 92 -7.51 -0.63 -5.54
CA VAL A 92 -8.28 0.13 -4.55
C VAL A 92 -8.82 -0.80 -3.46
N GLY A 93 -9.29 -1.99 -3.80
CA GLY A 93 -9.77 -2.98 -2.83
C GLY A 93 -8.67 -3.45 -1.86
N LEU A 94 -7.47 -3.74 -2.36
CA LEU A 94 -6.33 -4.11 -1.52
C LEU A 94 -5.87 -2.95 -0.63
N ALA A 95 -5.78 -1.74 -1.16
CA ALA A 95 -5.44 -0.56 -0.38
C ALA A 95 -6.51 -0.25 0.70
N THR A 96 -7.79 -0.48 0.39
CA THR A 96 -8.88 -0.35 1.37
C THR A 96 -8.75 -1.40 2.48
N LEU A 97 -8.40 -2.65 2.17
CA LEU A 97 -8.14 -3.68 3.18
C LEU A 97 -6.96 -3.32 4.08
N TYR A 98 -5.90 -2.75 3.52
CA TYR A 98 -4.81 -2.17 4.29
C TYR A 98 -5.32 -1.08 5.24
N ALA A 99 -6.07 -0.10 4.74
CA ALA A 99 -6.62 0.99 5.55
C ALA A 99 -7.56 0.48 6.66
N LEU A 100 -8.34 -0.58 6.40
CA LEU A 100 -9.18 -1.24 7.39
C LEU A 100 -8.37 -1.97 8.47
N GLY A 101 -7.30 -2.68 8.09
CA GLY A 101 -6.38 -3.31 9.03
C GLY A 101 -5.74 -2.27 9.94
N HIS A 102 -5.29 -1.17 9.35
CA HIS A 102 -4.75 -0.03 10.06
C HIS A 102 -5.79 0.59 11.03
N ALA A 103 -6.97 0.94 10.54
CA ALA A 103 -8.07 1.49 11.35
C ALA A 103 -8.50 0.58 12.49
N SER A 104 -8.42 -0.75 12.30
CA SER A 104 -8.76 -1.72 13.36
C SER A 104 -7.79 -1.63 14.54
N VAL A 105 -6.50 -1.42 14.28
CA VAL A 105 -5.50 -1.26 15.33
C VAL A 105 -5.64 0.10 16.00
N VAL A 106 -5.89 1.17 15.25
CA VAL A 106 -6.21 2.49 15.81
C VAL A 106 -7.41 2.43 16.74
N LEU A 107 -8.47 1.71 16.34
CA LEU A 107 -9.65 1.51 17.17
C LEU A 107 -9.31 0.78 18.48
N VAL A 108 -8.58 -0.33 18.38
CA VAL A 108 -8.21 -1.15 19.55
C VAL A 108 -7.29 -0.38 20.50
N LEU A 109 -6.24 0.26 20.00
CA LEU A 109 -5.31 1.04 20.80
C LEU A 109 -5.96 2.31 21.35
N GLY A 110 -6.81 2.99 20.57
CA GLY A 110 -7.56 4.16 21.03
C GLY A 110 -8.55 3.81 22.13
N VAL A 111 -9.29 2.71 22.01
CA VAL A 111 -10.16 2.21 23.09
C VAL A 111 -9.34 1.82 24.31
N ALA A 112 -8.21 1.13 24.13
CA ALA A 112 -7.31 0.79 25.23
C ALA A 112 -6.77 2.04 25.94
N ALA A 113 -6.40 3.09 25.19
CA ALA A 113 -5.97 4.37 25.76
C ALA A 113 -7.08 5.06 26.55
N LEU A 114 -8.32 5.05 26.05
CA LEU A 114 -9.49 5.59 26.75
C LEU A 114 -9.81 4.83 28.05
N LEU A 115 -9.58 3.51 28.08
CA LEU A 115 -9.86 2.66 29.24
C LEU A 115 -8.72 2.64 30.27
N LEU A 116 -7.47 2.70 29.82
CA LEU A 116 -6.28 2.47 30.65
C LEU A 116 -5.50 3.75 30.94
N GLY A 117 -5.81 4.87 30.28
CA GLY A 117 -4.98 6.08 30.32
C GLY A 117 -3.56 5.84 29.81
N ALA A 118 -3.38 4.81 28.97
CA ALA A 118 -2.07 4.33 28.57
C ALA A 118 -1.43 5.28 27.54
N VAL A 119 -0.23 5.76 27.86
CA VAL A 119 0.64 6.48 26.93
C VAL A 119 1.76 5.53 26.51
N LEU A 120 2.04 5.47 25.21
CA LEU A 120 3.20 4.72 24.70
C LEU A 120 4.48 5.25 25.38
N PRO A 121 5.38 4.36 25.86
CA PRO A 121 6.63 4.80 26.44
C PRO A 121 7.47 5.60 25.42
N ALA A 122 8.03 6.73 25.83
CA ALA A 122 8.78 7.63 24.95
C ALA A 122 10.02 7.00 24.26
N TRP A 123 10.46 5.82 24.71
CA TRP A 123 11.57 5.09 24.09
C TRP A 123 11.16 4.31 22.83
N VAL A 124 9.86 4.11 22.61
CA VAL A 124 9.33 3.30 21.50
C VAL A 124 9.50 4.04 20.17
N ASP A 125 9.16 5.32 20.11
CA ASP A 125 9.18 6.13 18.88
C ASP A 125 10.58 6.17 18.23
N PRO A 126 11.69 6.44 18.96
CA PRO A 126 13.02 6.45 18.36
C PRO A 126 13.48 5.10 17.82
N ILE A 127 12.98 3.98 18.37
CA ILE A 127 13.30 2.64 17.86
C ILE A 127 12.56 2.39 16.55
N LEU A 128 11.25 2.67 16.53
CA LEU A 128 10.44 2.53 15.32
C LEU A 128 10.94 3.42 14.19
N GLU A 129 11.27 4.68 14.48
CA GLU A 129 11.85 5.61 13.49
C GLU A 129 13.11 5.02 12.85
N ARG A 130 14.04 4.49 13.65
CA ARG A 130 15.28 3.86 13.13
C ARG A 130 14.99 2.61 12.32
N VAL A 131 14.08 1.74 12.77
CA VAL A 131 13.71 0.53 12.03
C VAL A 131 13.12 0.90 10.67
N VAL A 132 12.20 1.87 10.63
CA VAL A 132 11.63 2.39 9.39
C VAL A 132 12.72 3.00 8.51
N GLY A 133 13.64 3.77 9.10
CA GLY A 133 14.80 4.35 8.41
C GLY A 133 15.68 3.31 7.73
N VAL A 134 16.04 2.23 8.42
CA VAL A 134 16.83 1.11 7.83
C VAL A 134 16.11 0.53 6.62
N THR A 135 14.81 0.24 6.74
CA THR A 135 14.05 -0.33 5.62
C THR A 135 14.01 0.62 4.42
N LEU A 136 13.77 1.92 4.65
CA LEU A 136 13.72 2.96 3.61
C LEU A 136 15.05 3.08 2.85
N VAL A 137 16.18 2.99 3.56
CA VAL A 137 17.51 3.03 2.93
C VAL A 137 17.73 1.80 2.06
N LEU A 138 17.49 0.60 2.58
CA LEU A 138 17.67 -0.65 1.82
C LEU A 138 16.81 -0.66 0.55
N LEU A 139 15.57 -0.20 0.67
CA LEU A 139 14.64 -0.09 -0.45
C LEU A 139 15.04 0.98 -1.46
N GLY A 140 15.44 2.17 -0.98
CA GLY A 140 15.91 3.24 -1.84
C GLY A 140 17.10 2.79 -2.70
N VAL A 141 18.09 2.13 -2.08
CA VAL A 141 19.23 1.54 -2.80
C VAL A 141 18.77 0.49 -3.82
N TRP A 142 17.88 -0.42 -3.44
CA TRP A 142 17.38 -1.46 -4.33
C TRP A 142 16.63 -0.90 -5.55
N VAL A 143 15.77 0.09 -5.35
CA VAL A 143 15.00 0.74 -6.43
C VAL A 143 15.94 1.48 -7.37
N LEU A 144 16.89 2.25 -6.84
CA LEU A 144 17.89 2.96 -7.65
C LEU A 144 18.78 2.00 -8.43
N PHE A 145 19.17 0.87 -7.83
CA PHE A 145 19.89 -0.19 -8.52
C PHE A 145 19.05 -0.82 -9.65
N SER A 146 17.76 -1.03 -9.41
CA SER A 146 16.82 -1.56 -10.42
C SER A 146 16.65 -0.60 -11.60
N VAL A 147 16.56 0.72 -11.34
CA VAL A 147 16.57 1.76 -12.39
C VAL A 147 17.89 1.72 -13.16
N TYR A 148 19.03 1.64 -12.47
CA TYR A 148 20.34 1.57 -13.11
C TYR A 148 20.49 0.35 -14.03
N GLN A 149 20.10 -0.84 -13.56
CA GLN A 149 20.14 -2.08 -14.34
C GLN A 149 19.26 -1.99 -15.60
N TYR A 150 18.09 -1.40 -15.46
CA TYR A 150 17.19 -1.16 -16.58
C TYR A 150 17.77 -0.20 -17.62
N LEU A 151 18.35 0.92 -17.19
CA LEU A 151 19.00 1.89 -18.08
C LEU A 151 20.20 1.28 -18.82
N ARG A 152 20.85 0.26 -18.24
CA ARG A 152 21.90 -0.54 -18.88
C ARG A 152 21.39 -1.64 -19.82
N GLY A 153 20.07 -1.74 -20.02
CA GLY A 153 19.44 -2.75 -20.88
C GLY A 153 19.43 -4.16 -20.29
N LYS A 154 19.67 -4.31 -18.97
CA LYS A 154 19.69 -5.61 -18.28
C LYS A 154 18.38 -5.82 -17.51
N GLY A 155 17.36 -6.31 -18.21
CA GLY A 155 16.09 -6.75 -17.63
C GLY A 155 14.95 -5.72 -17.72
N GLU A 156 13.78 -6.13 -17.23
CA GLU A 156 12.58 -5.28 -17.14
C GLU A 156 12.57 -4.52 -15.81
N PHE A 157 12.30 -3.22 -15.84
CA PHE A 157 12.14 -2.44 -14.62
C PHE A 157 10.78 -2.75 -14.01
N ARG A 158 10.79 -3.26 -12.77
CA ARG A 158 9.58 -3.50 -11.98
C ARG A 158 9.75 -2.82 -10.63
N LEU A 159 8.86 -1.89 -10.32
CA LEU A 159 8.70 -1.38 -8.96
C LEU A 159 8.19 -2.54 -8.08
N ARG A 160 9.02 -2.95 -7.12
CA ARG A 160 8.64 -3.99 -6.15
C ARG A 160 8.16 -3.33 -4.87
N SER A 161 7.21 -3.99 -4.22
CA SER A 161 6.71 -3.54 -2.94
C SER A 161 7.76 -3.62 -1.83
N ARG A 162 7.74 -2.65 -0.92
CA ARG A 162 8.54 -2.62 0.31
C ARG A 162 8.35 -3.89 1.15
N TRP A 163 7.10 -4.30 1.36
CA TRP A 163 6.80 -5.49 2.12
C TRP A 163 7.04 -6.77 1.34
N MET A 164 6.86 -6.75 0.02
CA MET A 164 7.21 -7.91 -0.82
C MET A 164 8.68 -8.26 -0.67
N LEU A 165 9.59 -7.28 -0.59
CA LEU A 165 11.01 -7.50 -0.33
C LEU A 165 11.29 -8.05 1.08
N VAL A 166 10.60 -7.53 2.10
CA VAL A 166 10.71 -8.06 3.47
C VAL A 166 10.19 -9.50 3.54
N PHE A 167 9.03 -9.78 2.95
CA PHE A 167 8.45 -11.12 2.89
C PHE A 167 9.30 -12.07 2.08
N ASP A 168 9.87 -11.62 0.96
CA ASP A 168 10.83 -12.41 0.19
C ASP A 168 12.05 -12.75 1.05
N PHE A 169 12.64 -11.77 1.72
CA PHE A 169 13.78 -11.99 2.62
C PHE A 169 13.44 -12.99 3.74
N VAL A 170 12.30 -12.81 4.43
CA VAL A 170 11.85 -13.72 5.50
C VAL A 170 11.57 -15.12 4.95
N ARG A 171 10.92 -15.23 3.78
CA ARG A 171 10.57 -16.51 3.16
C ARG A 171 11.80 -17.24 2.64
N TYR A 172 12.76 -16.54 2.04
CA TYR A 172 14.05 -17.11 1.66
C TYR A 172 14.83 -17.55 2.88
N GLY A 173 14.88 -16.74 3.94
CA GLY A 173 15.52 -17.10 5.21
C GLY A 173 14.88 -18.33 5.87
N TRP A 174 13.55 -18.37 5.90
CA TRP A 174 12.78 -19.50 6.42
C TRP A 174 12.94 -20.74 5.55
N GLY A 175 12.91 -20.60 4.22
CA GLY A 175 13.15 -21.68 3.28
C GLY A 175 14.56 -22.25 3.39
N ALA A 176 15.58 -21.41 3.56
CA ALA A 176 16.96 -21.84 3.81
C ALA A 176 17.10 -22.55 5.17
N LEU A 177 16.42 -22.06 6.20
CA LEU A 177 16.37 -22.71 7.52
C LEU A 177 15.64 -24.06 7.43
N GLN A 178 14.49 -24.09 6.77
CA GLN A 178 13.68 -25.30 6.60
C GLN A 178 14.40 -26.32 5.74
N ALA A 179 15.12 -25.91 4.70
CA ALA A 179 15.99 -26.77 3.89
C ALA A 179 17.14 -27.35 4.72
N ARG A 180 17.72 -26.58 5.66
CA ARG A 180 18.73 -27.09 6.60
C ARG A 180 18.17 -28.12 7.59
N ILE A 181 16.89 -28.03 7.94
CA ILE A 181 16.25 -28.92 8.93
C ILE A 181 15.60 -30.15 8.26
N HIS A 182 14.98 -29.99 7.09
CA HIS A 182 14.15 -31.01 6.43
C HIS A 182 14.73 -31.51 5.10
N GLY A 183 15.87 -30.99 4.63
CA GLY A 183 16.63 -31.55 3.50
C GLY A 183 16.00 -31.42 2.11
N HIS A 184 14.88 -30.71 1.96
CA HIS A 184 14.26 -30.44 0.66
C HIS A 184 14.14 -28.95 0.38
N GLU A 185 14.49 -28.57 -0.84
CA GLU A 185 14.51 -27.19 -1.30
C GLU A 185 13.10 -26.80 -1.75
N HIS A 186 12.44 -25.95 -0.97
CA HIS A 186 11.18 -25.34 -1.40
C HIS A 186 11.50 -24.10 -2.25
N THR A 187 11.47 -24.26 -3.57
CA THR A 187 11.49 -23.10 -4.49
C THR A 187 10.12 -22.40 -4.39
N PRO A 188 10.06 -21.15 -3.89
CA PRO A 188 8.79 -20.43 -3.83
C PRO A 188 8.31 -20.15 -5.25
N SER A 189 7.03 -20.39 -5.54
CA SER A 189 6.44 -20.03 -6.82
C SER A 189 6.37 -18.50 -6.98
N VAL A 190 6.58 -18.01 -8.21
CA VAL A 190 6.62 -16.56 -8.55
C VAL A 190 5.31 -15.83 -8.16
N HIS A 191 4.19 -16.57 -8.06
CA HIS A 191 2.88 -16.06 -7.66
C HIS A 191 2.73 -15.77 -6.16
N ALA A 192 3.64 -16.26 -5.30
CA ALA A 192 3.60 -16.03 -3.85
C ALA A 192 4.09 -14.64 -3.42
N SER A 193 4.49 -13.81 -4.38
CA SER A 193 4.99 -12.44 -4.15
C SER A 193 3.88 -11.38 -4.08
N GLN A 194 2.65 -11.69 -4.52
CA GLN A 194 1.57 -10.70 -4.61
C GLN A 194 0.88 -10.43 -3.25
N TYR A 195 0.43 -9.19 -3.04
CA TYR A 195 -0.42 -8.84 -1.90
C TYR A 195 -1.79 -9.51 -2.05
N GLY A 196 -2.00 -10.59 -1.31
CA GLY A 196 -3.34 -11.09 -1.08
C GLY A 196 -4.14 -10.18 -0.13
N PRO A 197 -5.48 -10.29 -0.13
CA PRO A 197 -6.35 -9.58 0.81
C PRO A 197 -5.91 -9.67 2.29
N LYS A 198 -5.49 -10.87 2.72
CA LYS A 198 -5.01 -11.12 4.08
C LYS A 198 -3.70 -10.39 4.38
N THR A 199 -2.79 -10.37 3.41
CA THR A 199 -1.49 -9.70 3.54
C THR A 199 -1.68 -8.19 3.63
N ALA A 200 -2.53 -7.60 2.76
CA ALA A 200 -2.83 -6.17 2.79
C ALA A 200 -3.40 -5.73 4.15
N PHE A 201 -4.42 -6.46 4.66
CA PHE A 201 -4.98 -6.21 5.98
C PHE A 201 -3.95 -6.36 7.10
N GLY A 202 -3.14 -7.42 7.08
CA GLY A 202 -2.11 -7.67 8.10
C GLY A 202 -1.01 -6.61 8.11
N VAL A 203 -0.58 -6.15 6.93
CA VAL A 203 0.35 -5.03 6.81
C VAL A 203 -0.25 -3.75 7.34
N GLY A 204 -1.54 -3.50 7.08
CA GLY A 204 -2.30 -2.40 7.69
C GLY A 204 -2.28 -2.44 9.21
N MET A 205 -2.53 -3.61 9.81
CA MET A 205 -2.45 -3.77 11.27
C MET A 205 -1.06 -3.43 11.80
N ILE A 206 0.00 -3.99 11.21
CA ILE A 206 1.38 -3.73 11.66
C ILE A 206 1.71 -2.24 11.55
N HIS A 207 1.26 -1.59 10.48
CA HIS A 207 1.43 -0.16 10.30
C HIS A 207 0.75 0.65 11.41
N GLY A 208 -0.51 0.31 11.75
CA GLY A 208 -1.25 0.94 12.84
C GLY A 208 -0.63 0.76 14.23
N VAL A 209 0.29 -0.19 14.42
CA VAL A 209 1.04 -0.36 15.67
C VAL A 209 2.28 0.54 15.73
N GLY A 210 2.93 0.82 14.60
CA GLY A 210 4.34 1.22 14.58
C GLY A 210 4.73 2.51 13.83
N ALA A 211 3.86 3.12 13.02
CA ALA A 211 4.27 4.23 12.14
C ALA A 211 3.78 5.63 12.57
N GLU A 212 2.80 5.73 13.47
CA GLU A 212 1.92 6.90 13.50
C GLU A 212 2.10 7.85 14.70
N THR A 213 3.28 7.85 15.30
CA THR A 213 3.50 8.44 16.64
C THR A 213 3.35 9.97 16.69
N GLY A 214 3.41 10.68 15.56
CA GLY A 214 3.19 12.13 15.51
C GLY A 214 1.72 12.56 15.56
N SER A 215 0.89 12.00 14.70
CA SER A 215 -0.52 12.39 14.51
C SER A 215 -1.49 11.61 15.43
N GLN A 216 -1.13 10.39 15.86
CA GLN A 216 -1.83 9.72 16.98
C GLN A 216 -1.63 10.47 18.31
N ALA A 217 -0.48 11.10 18.54
CA ALA A 217 -0.29 11.94 19.72
C ALA A 217 -1.23 13.16 19.71
N LEU A 218 -1.49 13.75 18.54
CA LEU A 218 -2.47 14.82 18.35
C LEU A 218 -3.91 14.34 18.59
N LEU A 219 -4.27 13.13 18.12
CA LEU A 219 -5.56 12.51 18.44
C LEU A 219 -5.71 12.28 19.95
N LEU A 220 -4.72 11.64 20.59
CA LEU A 220 -4.73 11.36 22.03
C LEU A 220 -4.78 12.64 22.87
N ALA A 221 -4.08 13.70 22.45
CA ALA A 221 -4.17 15.02 23.06
C ALA A 221 -5.54 15.67 22.85
N GLY A 222 -6.14 15.54 21.66
CA GLY A 222 -7.45 16.08 21.34
C GLY A 222 -8.62 15.40 22.06
N ILE A 223 -8.45 14.13 22.45
CA ILE A 223 -9.42 13.38 23.27
C ILE A 223 -9.05 13.36 24.76
N ALA A 224 -7.96 14.01 25.17
CA ALA A 224 -7.54 14.03 26.56
C ALA A 224 -8.65 14.64 27.44
N GLY A 225 -9.15 13.84 28.39
CA GLY A 225 -10.27 14.22 29.25
C GLY A 225 -11.66 13.80 28.76
N VAL A 226 -11.77 13.19 27.57
CA VAL A 226 -13.01 12.55 27.10
C VAL A 226 -13.02 11.09 27.55
N SER A 227 -14.09 10.66 28.23
CA SER A 227 -14.24 9.28 28.71
C SER A 227 -15.54 8.64 28.21
N GLY A 228 -15.58 7.30 28.21
CA GLY A 228 -16.78 6.53 27.90
C GLY A 228 -17.21 6.60 26.43
N VAL A 229 -18.52 6.53 26.19
CA VAL A 229 -19.11 6.43 24.84
C VAL A 229 -18.72 7.61 23.95
N THR A 230 -18.63 8.82 24.51
CA THR A 230 -18.24 10.03 23.75
C THR A 230 -16.85 9.89 23.13
N GLY A 231 -15.89 9.34 23.87
CA GLY A 231 -14.52 9.10 23.35
C GLY A 231 -14.52 8.10 22.20
N ILE A 232 -15.35 7.06 22.29
CA ILE A 232 -15.51 6.06 21.21
C ILE A 232 -16.13 6.71 19.96
N VAL A 233 -17.16 7.54 20.11
CA VAL A 233 -17.80 8.23 18.97
C VAL A 233 -16.82 9.18 18.28
N ILE A 234 -15.99 9.90 19.05
CA ILE A 234 -14.93 10.75 18.51
C ILE A 234 -13.87 9.93 17.75
N LEU A 235 -13.42 8.82 18.33
CA LEU A 235 -12.47 7.90 17.70
C LEU A 235 -13.01 7.34 16.37
N LEU A 236 -14.30 6.98 16.33
CA LEU A 236 -14.96 6.55 15.10
C LEU A 236 -15.04 7.66 14.06
N ALA A 237 -15.31 8.91 14.45
CA ALA A 237 -15.29 10.04 13.53
C ALA A 237 -13.91 10.25 12.89
N PHE A 238 -12.84 10.15 13.68
CA PHE A 238 -11.46 10.15 13.17
C PHE A 238 -11.23 9.00 12.17
N ILE A 239 -11.64 7.77 12.51
CA ILE A 239 -11.48 6.61 11.63
C ILE A 239 -12.22 6.81 10.29
N VAL A 240 -13.41 7.41 10.28
CA VAL A 240 -14.13 7.72 9.03
C VAL A 240 -13.31 8.67 8.15
N GLY A 241 -12.75 9.73 8.73
CA GLY A 241 -11.86 10.64 8.01
C GLY A 241 -10.63 9.94 7.45
N LEU A 242 -10.00 9.10 8.25
CA LEU A 242 -8.84 8.31 7.89
C LEU A 242 -9.14 7.34 6.74
N LEU A 243 -10.27 6.63 6.80
CA LEU A 243 -10.65 5.71 5.72
C LEU A 243 -10.99 6.47 4.43
N ALA A 244 -11.63 7.63 4.54
CA ALA A 244 -11.97 8.46 3.39
C ALA A 244 -10.73 8.98 2.66
N SER A 245 -9.76 9.54 3.39
CA SER A 245 -8.49 10.03 2.83
C SER A 245 -7.65 8.89 2.23
N ASN A 246 -7.50 7.77 2.93
CA ASN A 246 -6.77 6.61 2.40
C ASN A 246 -7.43 6.04 1.13
N THR A 247 -8.76 5.96 1.09
CA THR A 247 -9.47 5.53 -0.13
C THR A 247 -9.24 6.51 -1.28
N LEU A 248 -9.24 7.82 -1.00
CA LEU A 248 -8.94 8.85 -2.01
C LEU A 248 -7.51 8.71 -2.56
N VAL A 249 -6.52 8.56 -1.68
CA VAL A 249 -5.12 8.33 -2.07
C VAL A 249 -5.00 7.03 -2.90
N ALA A 250 -5.71 5.97 -2.52
CA ALA A 250 -5.73 4.71 -3.25
C ALA A 250 -6.27 4.86 -4.67
N VAL A 251 -7.40 5.56 -4.83
CA VAL A 251 -7.99 5.83 -6.16
C VAL A 251 -7.01 6.65 -7.00
N VAL A 252 -6.53 7.78 -6.49
CA VAL A 252 -5.60 8.67 -7.23
C VAL A 252 -4.32 7.92 -7.62
N SER A 253 -3.76 7.14 -6.71
CA SER A 253 -2.55 6.36 -6.95
C SER A 253 -2.78 5.24 -7.97
N ALA A 254 -3.87 4.48 -7.84
CA ALA A 254 -4.21 3.41 -8.79
C ALA A 254 -4.42 3.95 -10.21
N SER A 255 -5.23 5.00 -10.39
CA SER A 255 -5.43 5.60 -11.71
C SER A 255 -4.12 6.19 -12.27
N GLY A 256 -3.30 6.82 -11.42
CA GLY A 256 -2.03 7.43 -11.80
C GLY A 256 -0.97 6.42 -12.26
N PHE A 257 -0.81 5.30 -11.55
CA PHE A 257 0.16 4.26 -11.91
C PHE A 257 -0.20 3.52 -13.19
N ILE A 258 -1.48 3.19 -13.38
CA ILE A 258 -1.94 2.49 -14.60
C ILE A 258 -1.75 3.40 -15.83
N GLY A 259 -1.91 4.72 -15.69
CA GLY A 259 -1.57 5.70 -16.72
C GLY A 259 -0.06 5.80 -16.98
N ALA A 260 0.75 5.84 -15.93
CA ALA A 260 2.21 5.97 -16.02
C ALA A 260 2.91 4.76 -16.65
N GLN A 261 2.37 3.55 -16.49
CA GLN A 261 2.92 2.34 -17.12
C GLN A 261 2.92 2.40 -18.65
N ARG A 262 2.00 3.16 -19.26
CA ARG A 262 1.98 3.37 -20.72
C ARG A 262 3.13 4.25 -21.21
N LEU A 263 3.74 5.04 -20.31
CA LEU A 263 4.82 5.96 -20.60
C LEU A 263 6.09 5.50 -19.89
N ARG A 264 6.87 4.64 -20.56
CA ARG A 264 8.14 4.07 -20.08
C ARG A 264 9.02 5.07 -19.34
N THR A 265 9.17 6.28 -19.89
CA THR A 265 9.95 7.37 -19.29
C THR A 265 9.37 7.82 -17.94
N VAL A 266 8.06 8.02 -17.85
CA VAL A 266 7.38 8.44 -16.62
C VAL A 266 7.56 7.38 -15.54
N TYR A 267 7.39 6.10 -15.88
CA TYR A 267 7.57 5.00 -14.94
C TYR A 267 8.99 4.94 -14.35
N VAL A 268 10.03 5.15 -15.18
CA VAL A 268 11.43 5.22 -14.73
C VAL A 268 11.70 6.47 -13.86
N VAL A 269 11.18 7.63 -14.28
CA VAL A 269 11.34 8.88 -13.52
C VAL A 269 10.68 8.76 -12.14
N VAL A 270 9.45 8.25 -12.08
CA VAL A 270 8.74 8.00 -10.82
C VAL A 270 9.54 7.03 -9.95
N GLY A 271 10.06 5.94 -10.52
CA GLY A 271 10.89 4.99 -9.78
C GLY A 271 12.18 5.60 -9.25
N PHE A 272 12.86 6.43 -10.04
CA PHE A 272 14.05 7.16 -9.60
C PHE A 272 13.73 8.14 -8.46
N VAL A 273 12.67 8.93 -8.61
CA VAL A 273 12.21 9.90 -7.59
C VAL A 273 11.82 9.17 -6.30
N ALA A 274 11.07 8.06 -6.40
CA ALA A 274 10.68 7.25 -5.26
C ALA A 274 11.89 6.62 -4.55
N GLY A 275 12.84 6.06 -5.32
CA GLY A 275 14.06 5.47 -4.77
C GLY A 275 14.95 6.51 -4.07
N PHE A 276 15.12 7.68 -4.68
CA PHE A 276 15.87 8.78 -4.09
C PHE A 276 15.19 9.37 -2.84
N GLY A 277 13.88 9.62 -2.92
CA GLY A 277 13.08 10.09 -1.79
C GLY A 277 13.10 9.11 -0.61
N SER A 278 12.97 7.81 -0.88
CA SER A 278 13.11 6.75 0.12
C SER A 278 14.48 6.78 0.79
N LEU A 279 15.56 6.94 0.01
CA LEU A 279 16.92 7.02 0.55
C LEU A 279 17.09 8.26 1.44
N LEU A 280 16.59 9.42 1.00
CA LEU A 280 16.69 10.67 1.74
C LEU A 280 15.93 10.61 3.07
N ILE A 281 14.65 10.22 3.04
CA ILE A 281 13.80 10.08 4.24
C ILE A 281 14.42 9.03 5.18
N GLY A 282 14.89 7.90 4.64
CA GLY A 282 15.53 6.85 5.41
C GLY A 282 16.78 7.32 6.16
N VAL A 283 17.66 8.08 5.49
CA VAL A 283 18.85 8.66 6.11
C VAL A 283 18.49 9.68 7.20
N LEU A 284 17.46 10.51 6.99
CA LEU A 284 16.99 11.46 8.00
C LEU A 284 16.50 10.73 9.26
N PHE A 285 15.72 9.67 9.11
CA PHE A 285 15.23 8.85 10.23
C PHE A 285 16.37 8.16 10.99
N LEU A 286 17.36 7.62 10.27
CA LEU A 286 18.56 7.03 10.92
C LEU A 286 19.39 8.06 11.68
N SER A 287 19.34 9.32 11.24
CA SER A 287 20.06 10.43 11.86
C SER A 287 19.26 11.09 12.99
N GLY A 288 18.03 10.65 13.27
CA GLY A 288 17.13 11.27 14.24
C GLY A 288 16.65 12.67 13.83
N LEU A 289 16.65 12.94 12.52
CA LEU A 289 16.21 14.20 11.90
C LEU A 289 14.84 14.04 11.24
N GLY A 290 14.03 13.05 11.64
CA GLY A 290 12.68 12.83 11.08
C GLY A 290 11.78 14.06 11.23
N THR A 291 11.94 14.84 12.30
CA THR A 291 11.22 16.09 12.54
C THR A 291 11.60 17.24 11.60
N ALA A 292 12.70 17.13 10.85
CA ALA A 292 13.11 18.11 9.85
C ALA A 292 12.39 17.95 8.51
N LEU A 293 11.62 16.87 8.33
CA LEU A 293 10.80 16.71 7.14
C LEU A 293 9.70 17.79 7.10
N PRO A 294 9.33 18.28 5.90
CA PRO A 294 8.20 19.18 5.77
C PRO A 294 6.94 18.54 6.37
N ASP A 295 6.26 19.27 7.25
CA ASP A 295 4.94 18.89 7.73
C ASP A 295 3.97 18.97 6.54
N LEU A 296 3.63 17.80 5.97
CA LEU A 296 2.70 17.72 4.84
C LEU A 296 1.35 18.34 5.17
N GLN A 297 0.93 18.30 6.43
CA GLN A 297 -0.33 18.90 6.83
C GLN A 297 -0.25 20.42 6.71
N GLN A 298 0.88 21.03 7.08
CA GLN A 298 1.09 22.47 6.88
C GLN A 298 1.20 22.83 5.39
N VAL A 299 1.86 21.99 4.59
CA VAL A 299 2.03 22.25 3.16
C VAL A 299 0.71 22.13 2.41
N LEU A 300 -0.10 21.11 2.71
CA LEU A 300 -1.35 20.82 1.98
C LEU A 300 -2.55 21.61 2.51
N PHE A 301 -2.61 21.86 3.82
CA PHE A 301 -3.77 22.47 4.47
C PHE A 301 -3.50 23.83 5.11
N GLY A 302 -2.26 24.34 5.04
CA GLY A 302 -1.86 25.63 5.58
C GLY A 302 -1.43 25.58 7.07
N PRO A 303 -0.94 26.71 7.62
CA PRO A 303 -0.48 26.78 9.00
C PRO A 303 -1.60 26.47 10.01
N ARG A 304 -1.25 25.80 11.11
CA ARG A 304 -2.18 25.55 12.22
C ARG A 304 -2.48 26.90 12.88
N THR A 305 -3.74 27.32 12.87
CA THR A 305 -4.18 28.45 13.69
C THR A 305 -4.13 28.00 15.14
N GLU A 306 -3.23 28.59 15.93
CA GLU A 306 -3.17 28.40 17.39
C GLU A 306 -4.42 28.96 18.11
#